data_AF-A0A8R2H6J1-F1
#
_entry.id   AF-A0A8R2H6J1-F1
#
_cell.length_a   1.000
_cell.length_b   1.000
_cell.length_c   1.000
_cell.angle_alpha   90.00
_cell.angle_beta   90.00
_cell.angle_gamma   90.00
#
_symmetry.space_group_name_H-M   'P 1'
#
loop_
_entity.id
_entity.type
_entity.pdbx_description
1 polymer ?
#
loop_
_entity_poly.entity_id
_entity_poly.type
_entity_poly.pdbx_seq_one_letter_code
_entity_poly.pdbx_strand_id
1 'polypeptide(L)'
;MYRMLLPAAKVLQLDYVNGACIEFLQKQLDPSNCFRIKEVANLHDYTELLSSSEAFIKQHFLEVVKGKDFLSLSSDDLVKLISCNDLAVSFEEKVKIMYLMHYNSIYKNQFSMSPFQIQLRVNLDSLAIHKKLF
;
A
#
# COMPACT_ATOMS: atom_id res chain seq x y z
N MET A 1 13.24 -16.00 -6.44
CA MET A 1 13.98 -16.98 -5.61
C MET A 1 13.30 -17.28 -4.27
N TYR A 2 12.72 -16.31 -3.56
CA TYR A 2 12.04 -16.54 -2.25
C TYR A 2 10.71 -17.32 -2.34
N ARG A 3 10.01 -17.31 -3.49
CA ARG A 3 8.68 -17.95 -3.64
C ARG A 3 8.69 -19.47 -3.43
N MET A 4 9.82 -20.15 -3.63
CA MET A 4 9.93 -21.60 -3.44
C MET A 4 10.61 -22.00 -2.12
N LEU A 5 11.36 -21.10 -1.49
CA LEU A 5 12.12 -21.41 -0.29
C LEU A 5 11.22 -21.46 0.97
N LEU A 6 10.32 -20.49 1.11
CA LEU A 6 9.44 -20.38 2.28
C LEU A 6 8.44 -21.54 2.41
N PRO A 7 7.77 -21.99 1.32
CA PRO A 7 6.91 -23.17 1.41
C PRO A 7 7.69 -24.45 1.75
N ALA A 8 8.90 -24.62 1.21
CA ALA A 8 9.74 -25.78 1.48
C ALA A 8 10.25 -25.81 2.92
N ALA A 9 10.69 -24.67 3.47
CA ALA A 9 11.13 -24.57 4.86
C ALA A 9 9.98 -24.82 5.86
N LYS A 10 8.76 -24.30 5.56
CA LYS A 10 7.56 -24.55 6.38
C LYS A 10 7.15 -26.03 6.37
N VAL A 11 7.26 -26.71 5.21
CA VAL A 11 6.97 -28.17 5.11
C VAL A 11 7.99 -29.02 5.88
N LEU A 12 9.26 -28.60 5.90
CA LEU A 12 10.34 -29.35 6.55
C LEU A 12 10.50 -29.08 8.05
N GLN A 13 9.64 -28.23 8.65
CA GLN A 13 9.70 -27.85 10.08
C GLN A 13 11.10 -27.41 10.53
N LEU A 14 11.80 -26.69 9.65
CA LEU A 14 13.12 -26.13 9.95
C LEU A 14 12.94 -24.78 10.63
N ASP A 15 12.52 -24.79 11.90
CA ASP A 15 12.19 -23.57 12.67
C ASP A 15 13.34 -22.55 12.71
N TYR A 16 14.59 -23.03 12.68
CA TYR A 16 15.78 -22.19 12.55
C TYR A 16 15.80 -21.39 11.23
N VAL A 17 15.45 -22.04 10.12
CA VAL A 17 15.40 -21.40 8.79
C VAL A 17 14.26 -20.39 8.72
N ASN A 18 13.13 -20.68 9.37
CA ASN A 18 12.01 -19.75 9.48
C ASN A 18 12.43 -18.47 10.21
N GLY A 19 13.10 -18.58 11.36
CA GLY A 19 13.62 -17.43 12.12
C GLY A 19 14.59 -16.57 11.29
N ALA A 20 15.57 -17.21 10.64
CA ALA A 20 16.51 -16.50 9.76
C ALA A 20 15.82 -15.80 8.57
N CYS A 21 14.76 -16.41 8.01
CA CYS A 21 13.97 -15.81 6.94
C CYS A 21 13.17 -14.61 7.42
N ILE A 22 12.57 -14.67 8.62
CA ILE A 22 11.84 -13.55 9.22
C ILE A 22 12.78 -12.35 9.44
N GLU A 23 13.94 -12.57 10.06
CA GLU A 23 14.93 -11.52 10.27
C GLU A 23 15.42 -10.91 8.94
N PHE A 24 15.66 -11.76 7.93
CA PHE A 24 16.05 -11.29 6.62
C PHE A 24 14.97 -10.42 5.98
N LEU A 25 13.70 -10.84 6.03
CA LEU A 25 12.58 -10.10 5.47
C LEU A 25 12.32 -8.78 6.20
N GLN A 26 12.45 -8.75 7.54
CA GLN A 26 12.36 -7.52 8.33
C GLN A 26 13.42 -6.50 7.87
N LYS A 27 14.67 -6.94 7.66
CA LYS A 27 15.78 -6.09 7.19
C LYS A 27 15.63 -5.62 5.74
N GLN A 28 14.74 -6.24 4.97
CA GLN A 28 14.51 -5.93 3.55
C GLN A 28 13.19 -5.18 3.31
N LEU A 29 12.48 -4.76 4.37
CA LEU A 29 11.26 -3.96 4.24
C LEU A 29 11.55 -2.65 3.49
N ASP A 30 10.79 -2.43 2.44
CA ASP A 30 10.90 -1.27 1.56
C ASP A 30 9.50 -0.87 1.06
N PRO A 31 9.24 0.42 0.78
CA PRO A 31 7.93 0.85 0.27
C PRO A 31 7.48 0.10 -1.00
N SER A 32 8.42 -0.38 -1.82
CA SER A 32 8.14 -1.14 -3.05
C SER A 32 7.78 -2.61 -2.84
N ASN A 33 7.99 -3.18 -1.64
CA ASN A 33 7.81 -4.61 -1.38
C ASN A 33 6.99 -4.93 -0.12
N CYS A 34 6.67 -3.94 0.70
CA CYS A 34 6.05 -4.11 2.02
C CYS A 34 4.72 -4.87 1.98
N PHE A 35 3.85 -4.65 0.99
CA PHE A 35 2.59 -5.38 0.84
C PHE A 35 2.80 -6.87 0.55
N ARG A 36 3.78 -7.19 -0.29
CA ARG A 36 4.17 -8.57 -0.58
C ARG A 36 4.74 -9.27 0.65
N ILE A 37 5.57 -8.57 1.43
CA ILE A 37 6.12 -9.13 2.68
C ILE A 37 4.99 -9.35 3.69
N LYS A 38 4.03 -8.40 3.81
CA LYS A 38 2.82 -8.53 4.62
C LYS A 38 1.98 -9.74 4.21
N GLU A 39 1.76 -9.95 2.91
CA GLU A 39 1.00 -11.08 2.38
C GLU A 39 1.67 -12.42 2.72
N VAL A 40 3.00 -12.51 2.56
CA VAL A 40 3.78 -13.68 2.96
C VAL A 40 3.67 -13.93 4.46
N ALA A 41 3.79 -12.89 5.29
CA ALA A 41 3.69 -13.02 6.74
C ALA A 41 2.30 -13.54 7.15
N ASN A 42 1.24 -13.03 6.52
CA ASN A 42 -0.14 -13.44 6.78
C ASN A 42 -0.41 -14.89 6.32
N LEU A 43 0.08 -15.29 5.13
CA LEU A 43 -0.11 -16.64 4.60
C LEU A 43 0.60 -17.71 5.46
N HIS A 44 1.73 -17.35 6.06
CA HIS A 44 2.56 -18.28 6.80
C HIS A 44 2.41 -18.17 8.32
N ASP A 45 1.51 -17.32 8.83
CA ASP A 45 1.28 -17.06 10.26
C ASP A 45 2.51 -16.52 11.01
N TYR A 46 3.36 -15.76 10.31
CA TYR A 46 4.51 -15.10 10.92
C TYR A 46 4.07 -13.77 11.56
N THR A 47 3.52 -13.86 12.77
CA THR A 47 2.88 -12.74 13.49
C THR A 47 3.80 -11.53 13.69
N GLU A 48 5.06 -11.74 14.06
CA GLU A 48 6.03 -10.64 14.26
C GLU A 48 6.34 -9.90 12.96
N LEU A 49 6.57 -10.64 11.87
CA LEU A 49 6.81 -10.05 10.55
C LEU A 49 5.56 -9.31 10.05
N LEU A 50 4.37 -9.86 10.32
CA LEU A 50 3.11 -9.24 9.97
C LEU A 50 2.98 -7.88 10.67
N SER A 51 3.15 -7.84 12.00
CA SER A 51 3.12 -6.59 12.78
C SER A 51 4.18 -5.58 12.32
N SER A 52 5.41 -6.02 12.05
CA SER A 52 6.48 -5.16 11.55
C SER A 52 6.13 -4.57 10.17
N SER A 53 5.58 -5.38 9.27
CA SER A 53 5.20 -4.91 7.93
C SER A 53 4.04 -3.92 7.96
N GLU A 54 3.06 -4.13 8.84
CA GLU A 54 1.94 -3.21 9.02
C GLU A 54 2.37 -1.88 9.62
N ALA A 55 3.24 -1.91 10.64
CA ALA A 55 3.83 -0.70 11.21
C ALA A 55 4.63 0.08 10.16
N PHE A 56 5.43 -0.61 9.35
CA PHE A 56 6.20 -0.01 8.26
C PHE A 56 5.29 0.69 7.23
N ILE A 57 4.21 0.01 6.79
CA ILE A 57 3.24 0.58 5.85
C ILE A 57 2.61 1.86 6.41
N LYS A 58 2.26 1.88 7.70
CA LYS A 58 1.66 3.05 8.36
C LYS A 58 2.63 4.23 8.45
N GLN A 59 3.90 3.96 8.76
CA GLN A 59 4.94 4.98 8.91
C GLN A 59 5.38 5.57 7.55
N HIS A 60 5.49 4.73 6.52
CA HIS A 60 5.95 5.13 5.18
C HIS A 60 4.80 5.28 4.18
N PHE A 61 3.58 5.54 4.65
CA PHE A 61 2.36 5.47 3.84
C PHE A 61 2.43 6.31 2.55
N LEU A 62 3.02 7.52 2.61
CA LEU A 62 3.17 8.41 1.45
C LEU A 62 4.11 7.90 0.36
N GLU A 63 5.08 7.07 0.72
CA GLU A 63 5.97 6.42 -0.24
C GLU A 63 5.28 5.19 -0.82
N VAL A 64 4.61 4.43 0.06
CA VAL A 64 3.89 3.21 -0.28
C VAL A 64 2.74 3.47 -1.26
N VAL A 65 2.00 4.58 -1.11
CA VAL A 65 0.86 4.92 -1.99
C VAL A 65 1.26 5.21 -3.44
N LYS A 66 2.54 5.51 -3.69
CA LYS A 66 3.09 5.72 -5.04
C LYS A 66 3.43 4.39 -5.72
N GLY A 67 3.49 3.31 -4.96
CA GLY A 67 3.86 1.98 -5.43
C GLY A 67 2.77 1.30 -6.26
N LYS A 68 3.18 0.41 -7.16
CA LYS A 68 2.27 -0.38 -8.00
C LYS A 68 1.39 -1.33 -7.18
N ASP A 69 1.95 -1.88 -6.10
CA ASP A 69 1.25 -2.80 -5.20
C ASP A 69 0.05 -2.11 -4.54
N PHE A 70 0.16 -0.83 -4.17
CA PHE A 70 -0.95 -0.04 -3.64
C PHE A 70 -2.10 0.13 -4.65
N LEU A 71 -1.77 0.37 -5.92
CA LEU A 71 -2.75 0.50 -7.01
C LEU A 71 -3.44 -0.83 -7.37
N SER A 72 -2.94 -1.95 -6.84
CA SER A 72 -3.51 -3.28 -6.99
C SER A 72 -4.35 -3.74 -5.81
N LEU A 73 -4.40 -2.96 -4.72
CA LEU A 73 -5.26 -3.27 -3.57
C LEU A 73 -6.73 -3.31 -3.97
N SER A 74 -7.48 -4.21 -3.33
CA SER A 74 -8.94 -4.23 -3.42
C SER A 74 -9.52 -2.96 -2.77
N SER A 75 -10.77 -2.62 -3.12
CA SER A 75 -11.49 -1.52 -2.47
C SER A 75 -11.56 -1.72 -0.96
N ASP A 76 -11.77 -2.95 -0.52
CA ASP A 76 -11.99 -3.27 0.89
C ASP A 76 -10.69 -3.14 1.70
N ASP A 77 -9.57 -3.64 1.15
CA ASP A 77 -8.26 -3.51 1.79
C ASP A 77 -7.81 -2.06 1.84
N LEU A 78 -8.13 -1.29 0.80
CA LEU A 78 -7.86 0.14 0.78
C LEU A 78 -8.65 0.89 1.85
N VAL A 79 -9.95 0.63 1.96
CA VAL A 79 -10.80 1.27 2.97
C VAL A 79 -10.29 0.94 4.37
N LYS A 80 -9.95 -0.33 4.64
CA LYS A 80 -9.35 -0.74 5.92
C LYS A 80 -8.05 0.01 6.22
N LEU A 81 -7.19 0.15 5.21
CA LEU A 81 -5.91 0.83 5.36
C LEU A 81 -6.07 2.33 5.63
N ILE A 82 -6.88 3.05 4.83
CA ILE A 82 -7.10 4.50 4.98
C ILE A 82 -7.85 4.84 6.28
N SER A 83 -8.73 3.95 6.74
CA SER A 83 -9.49 4.12 7.99
C SER A 83 -8.62 4.02 9.24
N CYS A 84 -7.35 3.60 9.12
CA CYS A 84 -6.42 3.58 10.23
C CYS A 84 -6.07 5.01 10.68
N ASN A 85 -6.30 5.30 11.96
CA ASN A 85 -5.94 6.59 12.57
C ASN A 85 -4.42 6.77 12.69
N ASP A 86 -3.68 5.67 12.82
CA ASP A 86 -2.22 5.68 13.04
C ASP A 86 -1.40 5.90 11.76
N LEU A 87 -2.03 6.17 10.62
CA LEU A 87 -1.29 6.51 9.40
C LEU A 87 -0.56 7.83 9.61
N ALA A 88 0.72 7.90 9.25
CA ALA A 88 1.55 9.09 9.36
C ALA A 88 1.24 10.13 8.24
N VAL A 89 -0.03 10.50 8.09
CA VAL A 89 -0.52 11.42 7.05
C VAL A 89 -1.65 12.32 7.57
N SER A 90 -1.77 13.50 6.96
CA SER A 90 -2.87 14.43 7.26
C SER A 90 -4.22 13.92 6.75
N PHE A 91 -5.31 14.44 7.32
CA PHE A 91 -6.66 14.14 6.84
C PHE A 91 -6.85 14.56 5.36
N GLU A 92 -6.26 15.69 4.96
CA GLU A 92 -6.31 16.18 3.58
C GLU A 92 -5.68 15.18 2.61
N GLU A 93 -4.54 14.59 2.96
CA GLU A 93 -3.91 13.57 2.11
C GLU A 93 -4.73 12.28 2.04
N LYS A 94 -5.36 11.85 3.14
CA LYS A 94 -6.30 10.71 3.11
C LYS A 94 -7.45 10.95 2.13
N VAL A 95 -8.04 12.16 2.15
CA VAL A 95 -9.12 12.54 1.23
C VAL A 95 -8.63 12.58 -0.22
N LYS A 96 -7.45 13.15 -0.48
CA LYS A 96 -6.85 13.17 -1.83
C LYS A 96 -6.63 11.76 -2.39
N ILE A 97 -6.06 10.86 -1.59
CA ILE A 97 -5.81 9.47 -2.00
C ILE A 97 -7.14 8.74 -2.29
N MET A 98 -8.14 8.90 -1.41
CA MET A 98 -9.46 8.32 -1.62
C MET A 98 -10.11 8.81 -2.91
N TYR A 99 -10.02 10.11 -3.19
CA TYR A 99 -10.50 10.68 -4.45
C TYR A 99 -9.76 10.11 -5.68
N LEU A 100 -8.43 10.07 -5.64
CA LEU A 100 -7.61 9.53 -6.73
C LEU A 100 -7.90 8.04 -6.99
N MET A 101 -8.18 7.26 -5.95
CA MET A 101 -8.48 5.83 -6.08
C MET A 101 -9.91 5.56 -6.51
N HIS A 102 -10.88 6.33 -6.01
CA HIS A 102 -12.25 6.30 -6.51
C HIS A 102 -12.29 6.66 -8.01
N TYR A 103 -11.54 7.69 -8.41
CA TYR A 103 -11.32 8.04 -9.81
C TYR A 103 -10.68 6.85 -10.55
N ASN A 104 -9.53 6.33 -10.10
CA ASN A 104 -8.89 5.20 -10.77
C ASN A 104 -9.81 3.97 -10.91
N SER A 105 -10.66 3.67 -9.94
CA SER A 105 -11.65 2.58 -10.03
C SER A 105 -12.70 2.80 -11.11
N ILE A 106 -13.19 4.03 -11.25
CA ILE A 106 -14.16 4.43 -12.29
C ILE A 106 -13.51 4.43 -13.67
N TYR A 107 -12.29 4.96 -13.79
CA TYR A 107 -11.65 5.20 -15.10
C TYR A 107 -10.75 4.04 -15.58
N LYS A 108 -10.27 3.14 -14.71
CA LYS A 108 -9.61 1.87 -15.14
C LYS A 108 -10.50 1.04 -16.06
N ASN A 109 -11.82 1.15 -15.90
CA ASN A 109 -12.79 0.38 -16.66
C ASN A 109 -13.33 1.12 -17.90
N GLN A 110 -12.94 2.37 -18.15
CA GLN A 110 -13.55 3.13 -19.26
C GLN A 110 -12.59 3.95 -20.14
N PHE A 111 -11.47 4.52 -19.67
CA PHE A 111 -10.65 5.37 -20.54
C PHE A 111 -9.17 5.47 -20.12
N SER A 112 -8.27 5.32 -21.10
CA SER A 112 -6.83 5.59 -20.99
C SER A 112 -6.54 7.10 -20.99
N MET A 113 -6.74 7.79 -19.86
CA MET A 113 -6.35 9.20 -19.75
C MET A 113 -4.93 9.35 -19.17
N SER A 114 -4.14 10.22 -19.79
CA SER A 114 -2.72 10.43 -19.43
C SER A 114 -2.56 11.24 -18.15
N PRO A 115 -1.45 11.10 -17.41
CA PRO A 115 -1.16 11.86 -16.19
C PRO A 115 -1.27 13.38 -16.33
N PHE A 116 -1.07 13.89 -17.55
CA PHE A 116 -1.18 15.32 -17.88
C PHE A 116 -2.61 15.86 -17.71
N GLN A 117 -3.62 15.03 -18.04
CA GLN A 117 -5.04 15.39 -17.90
C GLN A 117 -5.47 15.43 -16.43
N ILE A 118 -4.83 14.63 -15.57
CA ILE A 118 -5.07 14.60 -14.12
C ILE A 118 -4.58 15.91 -13.48
N GLN A 119 -3.37 16.35 -13.82
CA GLN A 119 -2.80 17.61 -13.31
C GLN A 119 -3.68 18.82 -13.68
N LEU A 120 -4.22 18.84 -14.91
CA LEU A 120 -5.05 19.93 -15.40
C LEU A 120 -6.41 20.01 -14.66
N ARG A 121 -7.01 18.85 -14.36
CA ARG A 121 -8.32 18.77 -13.68
C ARG A 121 -8.23 19.23 -12.22
N VAL A 122 -7.23 18.76 -11.49
CA VAL A 122 -7.01 19.15 -10.08
C VAL A 122 -6.75 20.66 -9.96
N ASN A 123 -6.01 21.24 -10.90
CA ASN A 123 -5.78 22.69 -10.94
C ASN A 123 -7.06 23.49 -11.27
N LEU A 124 -7.91 22.98 -12.16
CA LEU A 124 -9.18 23.62 -12.50
C LEU A 124 -10.17 23.61 -11.33
N ASP A 125 -10.25 22.50 -10.59
CA ASP A 125 -11.12 22.40 -9.41
C ASP A 125 -10.60 23.27 -8.24
N SER A 126 -9.27 23.39 -8.08
CA SER A 126 -8.66 24.34 -7.15
C SER A 126 -8.96 25.80 -7.51
N LEU A 127 -8.90 26.17 -8.81
CA LEU A 127 -9.32 27.49 -9.28
C LEU A 127 -10.83 27.75 -9.10
N ALA A 128 -11.67 26.73 -9.30
CA ALA A 128 -13.11 26.84 -9.15
C ALA A 128 -13.54 27.04 -7.70
N ILE A 129 -12.85 26.41 -6.75
CA ILE A 129 -13.06 26.62 -5.31
C ILE A 129 -12.65 28.05 -4.91
N HIS A 130 -11.52 28.55 -5.44
CA HIS A 130 -11.02 29.89 -5.10
C HIS A 130 -11.90 31.03 -5.66
N LYS A 131 -12.58 30.81 -6.79
CA LYS A 131 -13.57 31.75 -7.38
C LYS A 131 -14.95 31.72 -6.72
N LYS A 132 -15.22 30.76 -5.82
CA LYS A 132 -16.51 30.66 -5.11
C LYS A 132 -16.47 31.27 -3.70
N LEU A 133 -15.30 31.72 -3.27
CA LEU A 133 -15.02 32.32 -1.96
C LEU A 133 -14.80 33.84 -2.01
N PHE A 134 -14.92 34.46 -3.18
CA PHE A 134 -14.94 35.91 -3.42
C PHE A 134 -16.02 36.23 -4.46
#